data_AF-A0A7C1VLE4-F1
#
_entry.id   AF-A0A7C1VLE4-F1
#
_cell.length_a   1.000
_cell.length_b   1.000
_cell.length_c   1.000
_cell.angle_alpha   90.00
_cell.angle_beta   90.00
_cell.angle_gamma   90.00
#
_symmetry.space_group_name_H-M   'P 1'
#
loop_
_entity.id
_entity.type
_entity.pdbx_description
1 polymer ?
#
loop_
_entity_poly.entity_id
_entity_poly.type
_entity_poly.pdbx_seq_one_letter_code
_entity_poly.pdbx_strand_id
1 'polypeptide(L)' 'MPGHTPKERAKKRVKRKSVPKGLRKKVSNKIHKLRHEGKPQDQAIAQGINQTLRESKKKK' A
#
# COMPACT_ATOMS: atom_id res chain seq x y z
N MET A 1 -9.52 27.37 -17.44
CA MET A 1 -9.06 26.71 -16.19
C MET A 1 -8.74 25.24 -16.47
N PRO A 2 -7.46 24.84 -16.56
CA PRO A 2 -7.10 23.44 -16.79
C PRO A 2 -7.44 22.58 -15.56
N GLY A 3 -8.10 21.42 -15.73
CA GLY A 3 -8.33 20.44 -14.67
C GLY A 3 -9.75 20.34 -14.10
N HIS A 4 -10.75 20.97 -14.73
CA HIS A 4 -12.15 20.91 -14.25
C HIS A 4 -12.95 19.73 -14.82
N THR A 5 -12.49 19.12 -15.92
CA THR A 5 -13.23 18.01 -16.54
C THR A 5 -12.94 16.67 -15.84
N PRO A 6 -13.93 15.74 -15.76
CA PRO A 6 -13.73 14.40 -15.22
C PRO A 6 -12.61 13.63 -15.93
N LYS A 7 -12.46 13.83 -17.25
CA LYS A 7 -11.41 13.23 -18.09
C LYS A 7 -10.01 13.71 -17.70
N GLU A 8 -9.81 15.00 -17.43
CA GLU A 8 -8.53 15.53 -16.96
C GLU A 8 -8.20 15.09 -15.53
N ARG A 9 -9.19 15.08 -14.64
CA ARG A 9 -9.04 14.53 -13.27
C ARG A 9 -8.65 13.06 -13.29
N ALA A 10 -9.24 12.26 -14.18
CA ALA A 10 -8.89 10.86 -14.39
C ALA A 10 -7.45 10.69 -14.89
N LYS A 11 -7.02 11.44 -15.92
CA LYS A 11 -5.64 11.43 -16.43
C LYS A 11 -4.61 11.79 -15.36
N LYS A 12 -4.90 12.77 -14.49
CA LYS A 12 -4.03 13.14 -13.35
C LYS A 12 -3.95 12.04 -12.29
N ARG A 13 -5.05 11.31 -12.05
CA ARG A 13 -5.11 10.15 -11.16
C ARG A 13 -4.26 8.97 -11.66
N VAL A 14 -4.25 8.73 -12.97
CA VAL A 14 -3.47 7.67 -13.62
C VAL A 14 -1.94 7.92 -13.52
N LYS A 15 -1.51 9.19 -13.45
CA LYS A 15 -0.08 9.56 -13.35
C LYS A 15 0.54 9.39 -11.96
N ARG A 16 -0.23 9.24 -10.88
CA ARG A 16 0.37 8.90 -9.58
C ARG A 16 0.84 7.45 -9.65
N LYS A 17 2.15 7.19 -9.51
CA LYS A 17 2.71 5.83 -9.46
C LYS A 17 2.00 5.05 -8.35
N SER A 18 0.95 4.33 -8.73
CA SER A 18 0.11 3.63 -7.76
C SER A 18 0.86 2.39 -7.32
N VAL A 19 0.94 2.17 -6.00
CA VAL A 19 1.51 0.92 -5.47
C VAL A 19 0.78 -0.26 -6.12
N PRO A 20 1.48 -1.26 -6.70
CA PRO A 20 0.83 -2.40 -7.33
C PRO A 20 -0.24 -3.04 -6.44
N LYS A 21 -1.39 -3.41 -7.01
CA LYS A 21 -2.54 -3.98 -6.28
C LYS A 21 -2.13 -5.20 -5.43
N GLY A 22 -1.26 -6.06 -5.96
CA GLY A 22 -0.74 -7.22 -5.24
C GLY A 22 0.07 -6.85 -3.99
N LEU A 23 0.92 -5.83 -4.07
CA LEU A 23 1.69 -5.35 -2.92
C LEU A 23 0.79 -4.74 -1.85
N ARG A 24 -0.21 -3.94 -2.25
CA ARG A 24 -1.20 -3.38 -1.31
C ARG A 24 -1.95 -4.47 -0.55
N LYS A 25 -2.39 -5.53 -1.24
CA LYS A 25 -3.06 -6.67 -0.62
C LYS A 25 -2.15 -7.42 0.36
N LYS A 26 -0.89 -7.68 0.00
CA LYS A 26 0.07 -8.35 0.88
C LYS A 26 0.31 -7.58 2.17
N VAL A 27 0.59 -6.27 2.06
CA VAL A 27 0.79 -5.39 3.23
C VAL A 27 -0.47 -5.37 4.09
N SER A 28 -1.65 -5.18 3.49
CA SER A 28 -2.93 -5.15 4.21
C SER A 28 -3.20 -6.43 4.98
N ASN A 29 -3.00 -7.61 4.36
CA ASN A 29 -3.18 -8.89 5.04
C ASN A 29 -2.23 -9.06 6.23
N LYS A 30 -1.00 -8.54 6.12
CA LYS A 30 0.00 -8.63 7.19
C LYS A 30 -0.36 -7.72 8.36
N ILE A 31 -0.72 -6.47 8.08
CA ILE A 31 -1.22 -5.52 9.09
C ILE A 31 -2.44 -6.11 9.82
N HIS A 32 -3.37 -6.71 9.07
CA HIS A 32 -4.56 -7.34 9.65
C HIS A 32 -4.19 -8.46 10.63
N LYS A 33 -3.28 -9.37 10.26
CA LYS A 33 -2.78 -10.42 11.17
C LYS A 33 -2.15 -9.84 12.42
N LEU A 34 -1.26 -8.85 12.27
CA LEU A 34 -0.57 -8.21 13.39
C LEU A 34 -1.54 -7.50 14.36
N ARG A 35 -2.64 -6.93 13.85
CA ARG A 35 -3.69 -6.35 14.71
C ARG A 35 -4.46 -7.43 15.49
N HIS A 36 -4.72 -8.59 14.87
CA HIS A 36 -5.33 -9.74 15.56
C HIS A 36 -4.41 -10.35 16.62
N GLU A 37 -3.09 -10.22 16.46
CA GLU A 37 -2.09 -10.55 17.48
C GLU A 37 -2.03 -9.53 18.64
N GLY A 38 -2.89 -8.50 18.63
CA GLY A 38 -2.96 -7.49 19.68
C GLY A 38 -1.98 -6.31 19.52
N LYS A 39 -1.30 -6.17 18.37
CA LYS A 39 -0.38 -5.04 18.16
C LYS A 39 -1.15 -3.74 17.92
N PRO A 40 -0.68 -2.62 18.50
CA PRO A 40 -1.18 -1.29 18.18
C PRO A 40 -1.11 -1.02 16.67
N GLN A 41 -2.09 -0.29 16.14
CA GLN A 41 -2.23 -0.03 14.70
C GLN A 41 -0.94 0.50 14.07
N ASP A 42 -0.28 1.46 14.72
CA ASP A 42 0.94 2.08 14.20
C ASP A 42 2.11 1.09 14.11
N GLN A 43 2.25 0.22 15.12
CA GLN A 43 3.25 -0.84 15.13
C GLN A 43 2.95 -1.89 14.06
N ALA A 44 1.67 -2.27 13.91
CA ALA A 44 1.24 -3.23 12.89
C ALA A 44 1.51 -2.70 11.47
N ILE A 45 1.28 -1.40 11.21
CA ILE A 45 1.59 -0.76 9.94
C ILE A 45 3.09 -0.79 9.66
N ALA A 46 3.90 -0.31 10.59
CA ALA A 46 5.36 -0.25 10.43
C ALA A 46 5.96 -1.66 10.22
N GLN A 47 5.58 -2.63 11.05
CA GLN A 47 6.03 -4.01 10.93
C GLN A 47 5.53 -4.68 9.65
N GLY A 48 4.24 -4.49 9.31
CA GLY A 48 3.64 -5.07 8.11
C GLY A 48 4.33 -4.60 6.83
N ILE A 49 4.69 -3.31 6.75
CA ILE A 49 5.46 -2.75 5.62
C ILE A 49 6.88 -3.32 5.60
N ASN A 50 7.61 -3.25 6.72
CA ASN A 50 9.01 -3.69 6.80
C ASN A 50 9.16 -5.19 6.49
N GLN A 51 8.28 -6.03 7.00
CA GLN A 51 8.28 -7.46 6.72
C GLN A 51 7.98 -7.75 5.24
N THR A 52 7.02 -7.05 4.63
CA THR A 52 6.69 -7.24 3.21
C THR A 52 7.84 -6.80 2.30
N LEU A 53 8.58 -5.74 2.67
CA LEU A 53 9.77 -5.28 1.95
C LEU A 53 10.95 -6.26 2.07
N ARG A 54 11.16 -6.88 3.24
CA ARG A 54 12.21 -7.90 3.41
C ARG A 54 11.94 -9.15 2.57
N GLU A 55 10.69 -9.61 2.52
CA GLU A 55 10.29 -10.78 1.72
C GLU A 55 10.42 -10.56 0.21
N SER A 56 10.15 -9.33 -0.27
CA SER A 56 10.32 -9.03 -1.70
C SER A 56 11.79 -8.97 -2.11
N LYS A 57 12.68 -8.54 -1.21
CA LYS A 57 14.13 -8.51 -1.46
C LYS A 57 14.76 -9.91 -1.42
N LYS A 58 14.29 -10.81 -0.55
CA LYS A 58 14.83 -12.17 -0.40
C LYS A 58 14.58 -13.08 -1.63
N LYS A 59 13.66 -12.69 -2.52
CA LYS A 59 13.34 -13.42 -3.75
C LYS A 59 14.12 -12.94 -4.99
N LYS A 60 14.99 -11.93 -4.83
CA LYS A 60 16.00 -11.57 -5.81
C LYS A 60 17.33 -12.15 -5.37
#